data_AF-X1EMF6-F1
#
_entry.id   AF-X1EMF6-F1
#
_cell.length_a   1.000
_cell.length_b   1.000
_cell.length_c   1.000
_cell.angle_alpha   90.00
_cell.angle_beta   90.00
_cell.angle_gamma   90.00
#
_symmetry.space_group_name_H-M   'P 1'
#
loop_
_entity.id
_entity.type
_entity.pdbx_description
1 polymer ?
#
loop_
_entity_poly.entity_id
_entity_poly.type
_entity_poly.pdbx_seq_one_letter_code
_entity_poly.pdbx_strand_id
1 'polypeptide(L)' 'CVLNPGGLTSYEGLEAVWLIGQHPLSRGFDMMEVSPPLDVRNLTSLMGAALIMQYLGAIKKRLERKGK' A
#
# COMPACT_ATOMS: atom_id res chain seq x y z
N CYS A 1 5.22 -16.55 -2.00
CA CYS A 1 4.19 -15.89 -2.84
C CYS A 1 3.23 -16.91 -3.44
N VAL A 2 1.98 -16.99 -2.96
CA VAL A 2 0.93 -17.80 -3.59
C VAL A 2 0.02 -16.88 -4.37
N LEU A 3 -0.17 -17.16 -5.66
CA LEU A 3 -1.08 -16.41 -6.54
C LEU A 3 -2.48 -17.01 -6.44
N ASN A 4 -3.47 -16.18 -6.10
CA ASN A 4 -4.87 -16.57 -6.07
C ASN A 4 -5.69 -15.68 -7.01
N PRO A 5 -6.50 -16.24 -7.93
CA PRO A 5 -7.44 -15.45 -8.72
C PRO A 5 -8.55 -14.89 -7.83
N GLY A 6 -9.13 -13.74 -8.23
CA GLY A 6 -10.24 -13.10 -7.50
C GLY A 6 -9.84 -12.24 -6.29
N GLY A 7 -8.57 -11.81 -6.22
CA GLY A 7 -8.10 -10.85 -5.21
C GLY A 7 -8.52 -9.41 -5.48
N LEU A 8 -8.01 -8.49 -4.65
CA LEU A 8 -8.22 -7.05 -4.80
C LEU A 8 -7.65 -6.54 -6.12
N THR A 9 -8.35 -5.60 -6.75
CA THR A 9 -7.80 -4.78 -7.82
C THR A 9 -6.74 -3.82 -7.27
N SER A 10 -5.86 -3.32 -8.15
CA SER A 10 -4.85 -2.32 -7.77
C SER A 10 -5.46 -1.06 -7.16
N TYR A 11 -6.64 -0.64 -7.66
CA TYR A 11 -7.35 0.53 -7.16
C TYR A 11 -7.86 0.31 -5.73
N GLU A 12 -8.54 -0.82 -5.49
CA GLU A 12 -9.03 -1.19 -4.15
C GLU A 12 -7.89 -1.33 -3.15
N GLY A 13 -6.74 -1.89 -3.58
CA GLY A 13 -5.54 -1.96 -2.75
C GLY A 13 -5.01 -0.58 -2.32
N LEU A 14 -4.92 0.36 -3.27
CA LEU A 14 -4.49 1.74 -2.99
C LEU A 14 -5.48 2.49 -2.09
N GLU A 15 -6.79 2.31 -2.31
CA GLU A 15 -7.83 2.91 -1.48
C GLU A 15 -7.79 2.37 -0.04
N ALA A 16 -7.68 1.05 0.11
CA ALA A 16 -7.58 0.41 1.42
C ALA A 16 -6.36 0.95 2.20
N VAL A 17 -5.18 0.98 1.58
CA VAL A 17 -3.97 1.50 2.22
C VAL A 17 -4.09 2.99 2.58
N TRP A 18 -4.73 3.79 1.73
CA TRP A 18 -5.00 5.21 2.00
C TRP A 18 -5.88 5.40 3.25
N LEU A 19 -6.94 4.60 3.39
CA LEU A 19 -7.82 4.62 4.56
C LEU A 19 -7.08 4.15 5.82
N ILE A 20 -6.32 3.07 5.73
CA ILE A 20 -5.54 2.52 6.85
C ILE A 20 -4.51 3.54 7.36
N GLY A 21 -3.74 4.18 6.47
CA GLY A 21 -2.73 5.16 6.87
C GLY A 21 -3.29 6.41 7.56
N GLN A 22 -4.55 6.75 7.28
CA GLN A 22 -5.25 7.87 7.94
C GLN A 22 -5.86 7.49 9.30
N HIS A 23 -6.01 6.20 9.60
CA HIS A 23 -6.61 5.77 10.85
C HIS A 23 -5.68 6.06 12.05
N PRO A 24 -6.15 6.65 13.17
CA PRO A 24 -5.28 7.07 14.28
C PRO A 24 -4.56 5.92 15.00
N LEU A 25 -5.10 4.70 14.92
CA LEU A 25 -4.48 3.50 15.50
C LEU A 25 -3.42 2.86 14.59
N SER A 26 -3.35 3.25 13.31
CA SER A 26 -2.33 2.72 12.40
C SER A 26 -0.95 3.29 12.76
N ARG A 27 -0.01 2.41 13.12
CA ARG A 27 1.34 2.79 13.58
C ARG A 27 2.44 2.51 12.57
N GLY A 28 2.20 1.60 11.63
CA GLY A 28 3.18 1.13 10.67
C GLY A 28 2.53 0.32 9.57
N PHE A 29 3.29 0.10 8.51
CA PHE A 29 2.90 -0.69 7.35
C PHE A 29 4.13 -1.47 6.90
N ASP A 30 3.92 -2.72 6.53
CA ASP A 30 4.94 -3.58 5.95
C ASP A 30 4.40 -4.14 4.62
N MET A 31 5.29 -4.27 3.64
CA MET A 31 4.96 -4.78 2.31
C MET A 31 5.74 -6.06 2.05
N MET A 32 5.02 -7.17 2.04
CA MET A 32 5.58 -8.51 1.92
C MET A 32 5.26 -9.14 0.57
N GLU A 33 5.93 -10.24 0.25
CA GLU A 33 5.63 -11.11 -0.90
C GLU A 33 5.80 -10.46 -2.29
N VAL A 34 6.59 -9.40 -2.42
CA VAL A 34 7.11 -8.94 -3.73
C VAL A 34 8.27 -9.86 -4.12
N SER A 35 8.13 -10.60 -5.22
CA SER A 35 9.13 -11.57 -5.70
C SER A 35 9.63 -11.20 -7.10
N PRO A 36 10.79 -10.51 -7.22
CA PRO A 36 11.34 -10.10 -8.52
C PRO A 36 11.51 -11.23 -9.55
N PRO A 37 11.91 -12.47 -9.16
CA PRO A 37 12.02 -13.57 -10.13
C PRO A 37 10.69 -13.97 -10.80
N LEU A 38 9.55 -13.64 -10.18
CA LEU A 38 8.20 -13.95 -10.66
C LEU A 38 7.48 -12.70 -11.18
N ASP A 39 8.14 -11.54 -11.16
CA ASP A 39 7.53 -10.27 -11.47
C ASP A 39 7.61 -9.98 -12.97
N VAL A 40 6.46 -10.03 -13.63
CA VAL A 40 6.37 -9.76 -15.06
C VAL A 40 6.53 -8.26 -15.28
N ARG A 41 7.67 -7.87 -15.88
CA ARG A 41 7.99 -6.47 -16.24
C ARG A 41 7.95 -5.51 -15.04
N ASN A 42 8.35 -5.98 -13.86
CA ASN A 42 8.37 -5.19 -12.62
C ASN A 42 6.99 -4.64 -12.19
N LEU A 43 5.89 -5.22 -12.67
CA LEU A 43 4.55 -4.76 -12.35
C LEU A 43 4.24 -4.89 -10.85
N THR A 44 4.60 -6.03 -10.25
CA THR A 44 4.38 -6.27 -8.81
C THR A 44 5.26 -5.36 -7.96
N SER A 45 6.50 -5.12 -8.37
CA SER A 45 7.44 -4.22 -7.71
C SER A 45 6.96 -2.76 -7.77
N LEU A 46 6.47 -2.33 -8.93
CA LEU A 46 5.89 -1.00 -9.11
C LEU A 46 4.62 -0.84 -8.26
N MET A 47 3.78 -1.87 -8.20
CA MET A 47 2.59 -1.88 -7.34
C MET A 47 2.98 -1.81 -5.86
N GLY A 48 3.99 -2.55 -5.42
CA GLY A 48 4.52 -2.48 -4.05
C GLY A 48 5.01 -1.07 -3.70
N ALA A 49 5.78 -0.45 -4.59
CA ALA A 49 6.24 0.93 -4.41
C ALA A 49 5.06 1.92 -4.34
N ALA A 50 4.05 1.76 -5.19
CA ALA A 50 2.86 2.59 -5.17
C ALA A 50 2.06 2.46 -3.85
N LEU A 51 1.89 1.25 -3.32
CA LEU A 51 1.24 1.03 -2.02
C LEU A 51 2.01 1.71 -0.88
N ILE A 52 3.34 1.58 -0.85
CA ILE A 52 4.18 2.24 0.15
C ILE A 52 4.01 3.76 0.07
N MET A 53 4.12 4.34 -1.13
CA MET A 53 3.96 5.79 -1.33
C MET A 53 2.57 6.28 -0.92
N GLN A 54 1.53 5.50 -1.24
CA GLN A 54 0.16 5.80 -0.87
C GLN A 54 -0.02 5.83 0.67
N TYR A 55 0.58 4.86 1.37
CA TYR A 55 0.56 4.82 2.84
C TYR A 55 1.28 6.03 3.47
N LEU A 56 2.46 6.38 2.96
CA LEU A 56 3.22 7.53 3.44
C LEU A 56 2.45 8.85 3.24
N GLY A 57 1.81 9.01 2.07
CA GLY A 57 0.93 10.15 1.79
C GLY A 57 -0.26 10.23 2.75
N ALA A 58 -0.88 9.09 3.04
CA ALA A 58 -1.99 8.99 3.99
C ALA A 58 -1.56 9.39 5.42
N ILE A 59 -0.38 8.95 5.88
CA ILE A 59 0.18 9.36 7.17
C ILE A 59 0.41 10.87 7.18
N LYS A 60 1.06 11.43 6.16
CA LYS A 60 1.33 12.87 6.07
C LYS A 60 0.04 13.67 6.24
N LYS A 61 -1.00 13.31 5.48
CA LYS A 61 -2.32 13.95 5.56
C LYS A 61 -2.94 13.88 6.96
N ARG A 62 -2.80 12.74 7.65
CA ARG A 62 -3.27 12.57 9.03
C ARG A 62 -2.50 13.46 10.01
N LEU A 63 -1.18 13.56 9.86
CA LEU A 63 -0.34 14.39 10.72
C LEU A 63 -0.63 15.88 10.53
N GLU A 64 -0.80 16.34 9.29
CA GLU A 64 -1.24 17.72 8.97
C GLU A 64 -2.59 18.06 9.62
N ARG A 65 -3.50 17.08 9.75
CA ARG A 65 -4.79 17.25 10.45
C ARG A 65 -4.69 17.34 11.97
N LYS A 66 -3.62 16.81 12.58
CA LYS A 66 -3.38 16.88 14.03
C LYS A 66 -2.61 18.14 14.44
N GLY A 67 -1.84 18.73 13.52
CA GLY A 67 -1.08 19.95 13.75
C GLY A 67 -1.85 21.25 13.47
N LYS A 68 -3.08 21.15 12.97
CA LYS A 68 -4.09 22.22 12.94
C LYS A 68 -5.00 22.06 14.15
#